data_AF-K5YGY6-F1
#
_entry.id   AF-K5YGY6-F1
#
_cell.length_a   1.000
_cell.length_b   1.000
_cell.length_c   1.000
_cell.angle_alpha   90.00
_cell.angle_beta   90.00
_cell.angle_gamma   90.00
#
_symmetry.space_group_name_H-M   'P 1'
#
loop_
_entity.id
_entity.type
_entity.pdbx_description
1 polymer ?
#
loop_
_entity_poly.entity_id
_entity_poly.type
_entity_poly.pdbx_seq_one_letter_code
_entity_poly.pdbx_strand_id
1 'polypeptide(L)'
;MLLGHAGRFGTAPGLECEPVNGLLMAGEGIETVLSLRCVLSAMPMAAALSAGHLAALLLPAGLRRLYIARDADAAGDRAMASLTERAIAAGVEAITLSPRLGDFNDDLRELGVAELRANLRVQLAPEDAQRFLVSG
;
A
#
# COMPACT_ATOMS: atom_id res chain seq x y z
N MET A 1 2.77 33.62 6.84
CA MET A 1 2.79 33.73 5.37
C MET A 1 4.24 33.84 4.92
N LEU A 2 4.79 32.80 4.31
CA LEU A 2 5.84 32.94 3.30
C LEU A 2 5.71 31.76 2.33
N LEU A 3 5.59 32.11 1.07
CA LEU A 3 5.26 31.27 -0.07
C LEU A 3 6.31 30.18 -0.33
N GLY A 4 5.81 29.00 -0.69
CA GLY A 4 6.03 28.47 -2.03
C GLY A 4 7.46 28.14 -2.41
N HIS A 5 8.04 27.13 -1.75
CA HIS A 5 8.91 26.20 -2.47
C HIS A 5 8.11 24.92 -2.68
N ALA A 6 7.34 24.90 -3.77
CA ALA A 6 6.85 23.67 -4.36
C ALA A 6 8.08 22.92 -4.90
N GLY A 7 8.83 22.31 -3.97
CA GLY A 7 9.72 21.24 -4.29
C GLY A 7 8.86 20.19 -4.96
N ARG A 8 9.01 20.04 -6.27
CA ARG A 8 8.83 18.74 -6.88
C ARG A 8 9.76 17.81 -6.11
N PHE A 9 9.26 17.17 -5.06
CA PHE A 9 9.78 15.88 -4.62
C PHE A 9 9.37 14.92 -5.73
N GLY A 10 10.07 15.03 -6.86
CA GLY A 10 10.09 14.02 -7.88
C GLY A 10 10.85 12.82 -7.31
N THR A 11 10.27 11.64 -7.55
CA THR A 11 10.98 10.36 -7.61
C THR A 11 11.82 10.08 -6.37
N ALA A 12 11.18 9.59 -5.31
CA ALA A 12 11.96 8.73 -4.41
C ALA A 12 12.39 7.51 -5.24
N PRO A 13 13.67 7.09 -5.23
CA PRO A 13 14.06 5.82 -5.83
C PRO A 13 13.51 4.69 -4.95
N GLY A 14 12.23 4.36 -5.15
CA GLY A 14 11.51 3.29 -4.47
C GLY A 14 10.42 2.81 -5.40
N LEU A 15 10.66 1.69 -6.09
CA LEU A 15 9.78 0.95 -7.01
C LEU A 15 8.37 1.56 -7.24
N GLU A 16 8.27 2.68 -7.96
CA GLU A 16 6.97 3.30 -8.26
C GLU A 16 6.35 2.56 -9.46
N CYS A 17 5.23 1.85 -9.24
CA CYS A 17 4.42 1.30 -10.33
C CYS A 17 3.30 2.28 -10.69
N GLU A 18 3.14 2.57 -11.98
CA GLU A 18 1.95 3.23 -12.49
C GLU A 18 0.69 2.44 -12.14
N PRO A 19 -0.46 3.09 -11.84
CA PRO A 19 -1.70 2.38 -11.56
C PRO A 19 -2.11 1.50 -12.74
N VAL A 20 -2.45 0.25 -12.48
CA VAL A 20 -2.99 -0.66 -13.49
C VAL A 20 -4.50 -0.75 -13.31
N ASN A 21 -5.24 -0.34 -14.33
CA ASN A 21 -6.70 -0.21 -14.29
C ASN A 21 -7.21 0.70 -13.15
N GLY A 22 -6.44 1.74 -12.81
CA GLY A 22 -6.77 2.67 -11.73
C GLY A 22 -6.61 2.07 -10.33
N LEU A 23 -5.83 0.99 -10.18
CA LEU A 23 -5.51 0.37 -8.88
C LEU A 23 -4.04 0.56 -8.55
N LEU A 24 -3.73 0.88 -7.31
CA LEU A 24 -2.38 0.91 -6.74
C LEU A 24 -2.41 0.36 -5.32
N MET A 25 -1.34 -0.32 -4.92
CA MET A 25 -1.06 -0.63 -3.53
C MET A 25 0.19 0.14 -3.07
N ALA A 26 0.15 0.74 -1.89
CA ALA A 26 1.27 1.48 -1.33
C ALA A 26 1.62 0.95 0.07
N GLY A 27 2.88 0.61 0.29
CA GLY A 27 3.41 0.14 1.57
C GLY A 27 4.47 1.09 2.15
N GLU A 28 4.67 1.05 3.47
CA GLU A 28 5.65 1.89 4.16
C GLU A 28 7.10 1.53 3.80
N GLY A 29 7.44 0.24 3.79
CA GLY A 29 8.80 -0.26 3.54
C GLY A 29 8.95 -1.07 2.25
N ILE A 30 10.21 -1.28 1.83
CA ILE A 30 10.53 -2.17 0.70
C ILE A 30 10.23 -3.62 1.08
N GLU A 31 10.60 -4.02 2.30
CA GLU A 31 10.35 -5.34 2.86
C GLU A 31 8.85 -5.64 2.87
N THR A 32 8.04 -4.71 3.38
CA THR A 32 6.56 -4.81 3.36
C THR A 32 6.02 -5.05 1.95
N VAL A 33 6.48 -4.29 0.96
CA VAL A 33 6.04 -4.47 -0.45
C VAL A 33 6.52 -5.81 -1.02
N LEU A 34 7.76 -6.23 -0.74
CA LEU A 34 8.29 -7.50 -1.21
C LEU A 34 7.57 -8.70 -0.60
N SER A 35 7.22 -8.65 0.69
CA SER A 35 6.46 -9.70 1.35
C SER A 35 5.06 -9.86 0.76
N LEU A 36 4.40 -8.74 0.46
CA LEU A 36 3.11 -8.74 -0.23
C LEU A 36 3.23 -9.25 -1.67
N ARG A 37 4.33 -8.95 -2.37
CA ARG A 37 4.60 -9.43 -3.74
C ARG A 37 4.69 -10.95 -3.83
N CYS A 38 5.10 -11.64 -2.75
CA CYS A 38 5.10 -13.10 -2.68
C CYS A 38 3.69 -13.71 -2.84
N VAL A 39 2.64 -12.94 -2.52
CA VAL A 39 1.25 -13.38 -2.58
C VAL A 39 0.47 -12.70 -3.70
N LEU A 40 0.74 -11.41 -3.95
CA LEU A 40 0.03 -10.53 -4.89
C LEU A 40 0.95 -10.14 -6.06
N SER A 41 1.54 -11.14 -6.71
CA SER A 41 2.64 -10.96 -7.68
C SER A 41 2.31 -10.02 -8.85
N ALA A 42 1.04 -9.97 -9.28
CA ALA A 42 0.58 -9.15 -10.40
C ALA A 42 -0.01 -7.79 -9.99
N MET A 43 -0.10 -7.48 -8.69
CA MET A 43 -0.66 -6.20 -8.22
C MET A 43 0.37 -5.07 -8.41
N PRO A 44 -0.02 -3.89 -8.96
CA PRO A 44 0.85 -2.72 -8.98
C PRO A 44 1.10 -2.22 -7.55
N MET A 45 2.37 -2.05 -7.18
CA MET A 45 2.77 -1.71 -5.83
C MET A 45 3.83 -0.60 -5.82
N ALA A 46 3.80 0.24 -4.80
CA ALA A 46 4.81 1.25 -4.51
C ALA A 46 5.28 1.15 -3.04
N ALA A 47 6.58 1.32 -2.82
CA ALA A 47 7.16 1.43 -1.48
C ALA A 47 7.44 2.91 -1.18
N ALA A 48 6.81 3.46 -0.15
CA ALA A 48 6.96 4.86 0.24
C ALA A 48 8.27 5.14 0.99
N LEU A 49 8.93 4.09 1.50
CA LEU A 49 10.19 4.13 2.25
C LEU A 49 10.11 4.78 3.65
N SER A 50 8.90 5.18 4.10
CA SER A 50 8.58 5.54 5.48
C SER A 50 7.08 5.79 5.66
N ALA A 51 6.60 5.76 6.91
CA ALA A 51 5.26 6.23 7.30
C ALA A 51 4.96 7.67 6.81
N GLY A 52 5.94 8.57 6.97
CA GLY A 52 5.78 9.98 6.59
C GLY A 52 5.61 10.17 5.09
N HIS A 53 6.39 9.44 4.29
CA HIS A 53 6.25 9.44 2.84
C HIS A 53 4.97 8.75 2.38
N LEU A 54 4.52 7.70 3.08
CA LEU A 54 3.25 7.04 2.79
C LEU A 54 2.09 8.03 2.99
N ALA A 55 2.07 8.74 4.13
CA ALA A 55 1.08 9.79 4.40
C ALA A 55 1.05 10.88 3.30
N ALA A 56 2.23 11.21 2.76
CA ALA A 56 2.43 12.24 1.75
C ALA A 56 2.33 11.72 0.30
N LEU A 57 2.03 10.44 0.07
CA LEU A 57 2.01 9.82 -1.26
C LEU A 57 1.16 10.63 -2.23
N LEU A 58 1.72 10.97 -3.39
CA LEU A 58 0.95 11.64 -4.45
C LEU A 58 0.06 10.61 -5.13
N LEU A 59 -1.24 10.90 -5.22
CA LEU A 59 -2.20 10.03 -5.88
C LEU A 59 -2.11 10.26 -7.39
N PRO A 60 -1.76 9.23 -8.18
CA PRO A 60 -1.69 9.37 -9.63
C PRO A 60 -3.05 9.72 -10.23
N ALA A 61 -3.04 10.44 -11.35
CA ALA A 61 -4.27 10.76 -12.06
C ALA A 61 -4.98 9.49 -12.54
N GLY A 62 -6.31 9.43 -12.38
CA GLY A 62 -7.11 8.27 -12.78
C GLY A 62 -7.05 7.08 -11.82
N LEU A 63 -6.37 7.23 -10.67
CA LEU A 63 -6.48 6.26 -9.57
C LEU A 63 -7.95 6.19 -9.10
N ARG A 64 -8.45 4.97 -8.91
CA ARG A 64 -9.81 4.67 -8.46
C ARG A 64 -9.80 3.91 -7.14
N ARG A 65 -8.80 3.04 -6.94
CA ARG A 65 -8.64 2.24 -5.73
C ARG A 65 -7.19 2.25 -5.25
N LEU A 66 -7.02 2.52 -3.97
CA LEU A 66 -5.74 2.51 -3.27
C LEU A 66 -5.79 1.50 -2.14
N TYR A 67 -4.92 0.51 -2.19
CA TYR A 67 -4.62 -0.33 -1.04
C TYR A 67 -3.47 0.29 -0.24
N ILE A 68 -3.65 0.43 1.07
CA ILE A 68 -2.65 1.04 1.96
C ILE A 68 -2.17 -0.06 2.92
N ALA A 69 -0.96 -0.59 2.70
CA ALA A 69 -0.33 -1.46 3.68
C ALA A 69 0.41 -0.63 4.71
N ARG A 70 -0.07 -0.70 5.94
CA ARG A 70 0.62 -0.13 7.09
C ARG A 70 1.39 -1.21 7.83
N ASP A 71 2.44 -0.80 8.52
CA ASP A 71 2.99 -1.58 9.63
C ASP A 71 2.09 -1.38 10.86
N ALA A 72 2.04 -2.38 11.75
CA ALA A 72 1.13 -2.40 12.89
C ALA A 72 1.63 -1.59 14.09
N ASP A 73 1.99 -0.33 13.83
CA ASP A 73 2.44 0.61 14.85
C ASP A 73 1.73 1.97 14.74
N ALA A 74 2.05 2.86 15.68
CA ALA A 74 1.42 4.17 15.76
C ALA A 74 1.79 5.09 14.57
N ALA A 75 2.94 4.89 13.93
CA ALA A 75 3.34 5.66 12.76
C ALA A 75 2.54 5.21 11.53
N GLY A 76 2.40 3.91 11.33
CA GLY A 76 1.59 3.33 10.26
C GLY A 76 0.13 3.68 10.37
N ASP A 77 -0.44 3.67 11.58
CA ASP A 77 -1.82 4.11 11.81
C ASP A 77 -2.05 5.57 11.41
N ARG A 78 -1.13 6.46 11.76
CA ARG A 78 -1.22 7.89 11.37
C ARG A 78 -1.06 8.07 9.86
N ALA A 79 -0.14 7.32 9.25
CA ALA A 79 0.08 7.39 7.81
C ALA A 79 -1.14 6.92 7.03
N MET A 80 -1.71 5.78 7.43
CA MET A 80 -2.93 5.22 6.87
C MET A 80 -4.11 6.18 7.00
N ALA A 81 -4.33 6.78 8.17
CA ALA A 81 -5.41 7.73 8.37
C ALA A 81 -5.26 8.95 7.45
N SER A 82 -4.07 9.56 7.43
CA SER A 82 -3.81 10.75 6.61
C SER A 82 -3.96 10.48 5.11
N LEU A 83 -3.45 9.35 4.62
CA LEU A 83 -3.55 8.98 3.21
C LEU A 83 -4.99 8.61 2.82
N THR A 84 -5.73 7.95 3.72
CA THR A 84 -7.15 7.63 3.53
C THR A 84 -7.99 8.89 3.37
N GLU A 85 -7.81 9.89 4.24
CA GLU A 85 -8.52 11.17 4.14
C GLU A 85 -8.26 11.85 2.78
N ARG A 86 -7.00 11.87 2.33
CA ARG A 86 -6.61 12.46 1.05
C ARG A 86 -7.17 11.68 -0.15
N ALA A 87 -7.18 10.35 -0.08
CA ALA A 87 -7.76 9.49 -1.10
C ALA A 87 -9.27 9.73 -1.25
N ILE A 88 -10.00 9.74 -0.12
CA ILE A 88 -11.43 10.04 -0.11
C ILE A 88 -11.71 11.43 -0.68
N ALA A 89 -10.92 12.45 -0.29
CA ALA A 89 -11.06 13.81 -0.81
C ALA A 89 -10.81 13.89 -2.34
N ALA A 90 -10.01 12.97 -2.89
CA ALA A 90 -9.77 12.84 -4.32
C ALA A 90 -10.76 11.91 -5.04
N GLY A 91 -11.76 11.36 -4.34
CA GLY A 91 -12.72 10.40 -4.90
C GLY A 91 -12.14 9.01 -5.16
N VAL A 92 -11.04 8.67 -4.51
CA VAL A 92 -10.38 7.36 -4.58
C VAL A 92 -10.84 6.48 -3.43
N GLU A 93 -11.24 5.24 -3.74
CA GLU A 93 -11.54 4.23 -2.72
C GLU A 93 -10.24 3.81 -2.02
N ALA A 94 -10.17 3.98 -0.70
CA ALA A 94 -9.02 3.58 0.10
C ALA A 94 -9.35 2.34 0.94
N ILE A 95 -8.51 1.30 0.86
CA ILE A 95 -8.66 0.05 1.60
C ILE A 95 -7.37 -0.24 2.35
N THR A 96 -7.46 -0.35 3.67
CA THR A 96 -6.29 -0.66 4.51
C THR A 96 -5.99 -2.16 4.47
N LEU A 97 -4.71 -2.49 4.30
CA LEU A 97 -4.17 -3.82 4.53
C LEU A 97 -3.37 -3.78 5.84
N SER A 98 -3.72 -4.66 6.77
CA SER A 98 -3.03 -4.81 8.06
C SER A 98 -2.37 -6.20 8.18
N PRO A 99 -1.13 -6.26 8.67
CA PRO A 99 -0.51 -7.52 9.06
C PRO A 99 -1.19 -8.05 10.33
N ARG A 100 -0.94 -9.32 10.65
CA ARG A 100 -1.39 -9.94 11.91
C ARG A 100 -0.39 -9.74 13.04
N LEU A 101 0.90 -9.69 12.72
CA LEU A 101 2.00 -9.42 13.63
C LEU A 101 2.39 -7.92 13.55
N GLY A 102 3.69 -7.62 13.66
CA GLY A 102 4.23 -6.27 13.59
C GLY A 102 4.18 -5.69 12.18
N ASP A 103 4.75 -6.41 11.21
CA ASP A 103 4.70 -6.03 9.80
C ASP A 103 4.39 -7.22 8.88
N PHE A 104 4.24 -6.97 7.57
CA PHE A 104 3.96 -8.02 6.59
C PHE A 104 5.13 -8.98 6.37
N ASN A 105 6.35 -8.55 6.67
CA ASN A 105 7.53 -9.40 6.60
C ASN A 105 7.59 -10.36 7.79
N ASP A 106 7.19 -9.94 8.99
CA ASP A 106 7.00 -10.82 10.15
C ASP A 106 5.91 -11.86 9.86
N ASP A 107 4.75 -11.43 9.33
CA ASP A 107 3.69 -12.36 8.89
C ASP A 107 4.25 -13.41 7.92
N LEU A 108 5.00 -12.99 6.90
CA LEU A 108 5.59 -13.90 5.92
C LEU A 108 6.60 -14.86 6.55
N ARG A 109 7.46 -14.38 7.44
CA ARG A 109 8.57 -15.15 8.03
C ARG A 109 8.09 -16.11 9.10
N GLU A 110 7.11 -15.71 9.90
CA GLU A 110 6.65 -16.47 11.06
C GLU A 110 5.41 -17.32 10.76
N LEU A 111 4.45 -16.79 10.00
CA LEU A 111 3.19 -17.47 9.69
C LEU A 111 3.21 -18.16 8.32
N GLY A 112 4.08 -17.69 7.42
CA GLY A 112 4.27 -18.27 6.10
C GLY A 112 3.30 -17.76 5.03
N VAL A 113 3.62 -18.10 3.78
CA VAL A 113 2.89 -17.63 2.57
C VAL A 113 1.40 -17.98 2.60
N ALA A 114 1.04 -19.17 3.11
CA ALA A 114 -0.35 -19.62 3.14
C ALA A 114 -1.20 -18.76 4.08
N GLU A 115 -0.68 -18.42 5.26
CA GLU A 115 -1.40 -17.61 6.23
C GLU A 115 -1.46 -16.14 5.80
N LEU A 116 -0.36 -15.61 5.26
CA LEU A 116 -0.36 -14.28 4.66
C LEU A 116 -1.38 -14.17 3.52
N ARG A 117 -1.48 -15.21 2.67
CA ARG A 117 -2.50 -15.30 1.61
C ARG A 117 -3.92 -15.33 2.17
N ALA A 118 -4.17 -16.13 3.21
CA ALA A 118 -5.48 -16.19 3.86
C ALA A 118 -5.86 -14.83 4.48
N ASN A 119 -4.91 -14.16 5.14
CA ASN A 119 -5.09 -12.84 5.71
C ASN A 119 -5.44 -11.79 4.65
N LEU A 120 -4.71 -11.74 3.53
CA LEU A 120 -4.96 -10.78 2.46
C LEU A 120 -6.28 -11.05 1.74
N ARG A 121 -6.68 -12.31 1.58
CA ARG A 121 -7.92 -12.68 0.89
C ARG A 121 -9.18 -12.07 1.52
N VAL A 122 -9.19 -11.91 2.84
CA VAL A 122 -10.35 -11.34 3.56
C VAL A 122 -10.33 -9.81 3.61
N GLN A 123 -9.20 -9.18 3.31
CA GLN A 123 -9.03 -7.73 3.33
C GLN A 123 -9.18 -7.08 1.95
N LEU A 124 -8.89 -7.82 0.87
CA LEU A 124 -9.06 -7.33 -0.50
C LEU A 124 -10.53 -7.25 -0.91
N ALA A 125 -10.85 -6.31 -1.80
CA ALA A 125 -12.12 -6.33 -2.50
C ALA A 125 -12.28 -7.67 -3.25
N PRO A 126 -13.48 -8.30 -3.26
CA PRO A 126 -13.67 -9.65 -3.82
C PRO A 126 -13.17 -9.81 -5.26
N GLU A 127 -13.36 -8.80 -6.11
CA GLU A 127 -12.90 -8.78 -7.49
C GLU A 127 -11.36 -8.73 -7.61
N ASP A 128 -10.70 -8.01 -6.71
CA ASP A 128 -9.24 -7.90 -6.68
C ASP A 128 -8.61 -9.14 -6.06
N ALA A 129 -9.24 -9.72 -5.04
CA ALA A 129 -8.86 -11.02 -4.51
C ALA A 129 -8.90 -12.09 -5.60
N GLN A 130 -9.94 -12.11 -6.44
CA GLN A 130 -10.02 -13.01 -7.58
C GLN A 130 -8.96 -12.73 -8.64
N ARG A 131 -8.58 -11.47 -8.86
CA ARG A 131 -7.61 -11.07 -9.89
C ARG A 131 -6.16 -11.33 -9.49
N PHE A 132 -5.80 -11.05 -8.23
CA PHE A 132 -4.41 -10.98 -7.78
C PHE A 132 -3.98 -12.15 -6.89
N LEU A 133 -4.92 -12.94 -6.35
CA LEU A 133 -4.60 -14.15 -5.58
C LEU A 133 -4.66 -15.44 -6.40
N VAL A 134 -4.79 -15.38 -7.73
CA VAL A 134 -4.85 -16.58 -8.58
C VAL A 134 -3.56 -17.38 -8.41
N SER A 135 -3.71 -18.67 -8.14
CA SER A 135 -2.66 -19.60 -7.75
C SER A 135 -1.47 -19.59 -8.70
N GLY A 136 -0.29 -19.37 -8.14
CA GLY A 136 0.90 -20.11 -8.56
C GLY A 136 0.90 -21.43 -7.81
#